data_AF-A0A8J4UST6-F1
#
_entry.id   AF-A0A8J4UST6-F1
#
_cell.length_a   1.000
_cell.length_b   1.000
_cell.length_c   1.000
_cell.angle_alpha   90.00
_cell.angle_beta   90.00
_cell.angle_gamma   90.00
#
_symmetry.space_group_name_H-M   'P 1'
#
loop_
_entity.id
_entity.type
_entity.pdbx_description
1 polymer ?
#
loop_
_entity_poly.entity_id
_entity_poly.type
_entity_poly.pdbx_seq_one_letter_code
_entity_poly.pdbx_strand_id
1 'polypeptide(L)'
;ALGNEWSVTYSPEHLCALKGSTVFMNGSYTHPTRLNVTETFWLINPVKGKQPTDLRNEPGYSGRVEYLGDEQKHFSLRLSHVKKTDEHRYCFRITTNEEKERWVGEPGVTLTVT
;
A
#
# COMPACT_ATOMS: atom_id res chain seq x y z
N ALA A 1 -19.61 6.04 17.64
CA ALA A 1 -19.86 6.06 16.19
C ALA A 1 -18.62 5.49 15.51
N LEU A 2 -18.69 4.24 15.05
CA LEU A 2 -17.56 3.52 14.43
C LEU A 2 -17.94 3.30 12.96
N GLY A 3 -17.25 3.98 12.02
CA GLY A 3 -17.37 3.70 10.58
C GLY A 3 -17.77 4.85 9.64
N ASN A 4 -17.50 6.12 9.98
CA ASN A 4 -17.91 7.25 9.14
C ASN A 4 -16.79 7.86 8.27
N GLU A 5 -15.52 7.54 8.53
CA GLU A 5 -14.39 8.21 7.88
C GLU A 5 -13.32 7.25 7.39
N TRP A 6 -12.60 7.71 6.36
CA TRP A 6 -11.41 7.06 5.85
C TRP A 6 -10.28 7.16 6.86
N SER A 7 -9.60 6.04 7.09
CA SER A 7 -8.33 6.02 7.82
C SER A 7 -7.47 4.89 7.30
N VAL A 8 -6.16 5.09 7.29
CA VAL A 8 -5.17 4.04 7.02
C VAL A 8 -4.08 4.17 8.06
N THR A 9 -3.78 3.06 8.74
CA THR A 9 -2.70 2.98 9.72
C THR A 9 -1.64 2.03 9.19
N TYR A 10 -0.38 2.44 9.21
CA TYR A 10 0.76 1.61 8.85
C TYR A 10 1.55 1.19 10.08
N SER A 11 2.11 -0.01 10.07
CA SER A 11 3.00 -0.48 11.14
C SER A 11 4.13 -1.36 10.58
N PRO A 12 5.39 -0.87 10.53
CA PRO A 12 5.85 0.50 10.82
C PRO A 12 5.69 1.47 9.64
N GLU A 13 5.77 2.78 9.89
CA GLU A 13 5.85 3.82 8.85
C GLU A 13 7.26 3.98 8.25
N HIS A 14 8.29 3.50 8.94
CA HIS A 14 9.67 3.48 8.47
C HIS A 14 10.24 2.07 8.61
N LEU A 15 10.82 1.56 7.53
CA LEU A 15 11.38 0.22 7.49
C LEU A 15 12.78 0.25 6.90
N CYS A 16 13.73 -0.37 7.59
CA CYS A 16 15.07 -0.61 7.06
C CYS A 16 15.23 -2.08 6.72
N ALA A 17 15.81 -2.38 5.55
CA ALA A 17 15.93 -3.73 5.03
C ALA A 17 17.33 -4.00 4.47
N LEU A 18 17.82 -5.22 4.65
CA LEU A 18 19.05 -5.66 3.99
C LEU A 18 18.79 -5.97 2.52
N LYS A 19 19.73 -5.65 1.65
CA LYS A 19 19.67 -6.08 0.25
C LYS A 19 19.50 -7.61 0.15
N GLY A 20 18.57 -8.06 -0.68
CA GLY A 20 18.24 -9.48 -0.88
C GLY A 20 17.23 -10.06 0.12
N SER A 21 16.90 -9.31 1.19
CA SER A 21 15.91 -9.75 2.18
C SER A 21 14.48 -9.72 1.63
N THR A 22 13.53 -10.16 2.47
CA THR A 22 12.09 -9.99 2.26
C THR A 22 11.54 -9.08 3.35
N VAL A 23 10.71 -8.12 2.96
CA VAL A 23 10.02 -7.22 3.88
C VAL A 23 8.51 -7.36 3.78
N PHE A 24 7.85 -7.00 4.89
CA PHE A 24 6.40 -6.92 4.99
C PHE A 24 6.02 -5.50 5.42
N MET A 25 5.21 -4.82 4.63
CA MET A 25 4.63 -3.53 4.96
C MET A 25 3.15 -3.74 5.21
N ASN A 26 2.72 -3.61 6.46
CA ASN A 26 1.37 -3.95 6.86
C ASN A 26 0.64 -2.77 7.51
N GLY A 27 -0.67 -2.93 7.62
CA GLY A 27 -1.53 -1.91 8.17
C GLY A 27 -2.99 -2.33 8.19
N SER A 28 -3.84 -1.39 8.54
CA SER A 28 -5.29 -1.53 8.55
C SER A 28 -5.94 -0.29 7.95
N TYR A 29 -7.17 -0.43 7.48
CA TYR A 29 -7.95 0.72 7.01
C TYR A 29 -9.41 0.70 7.46
N THR A 30 -9.98 1.89 7.59
CA THR A 30 -11.43 2.10 7.72
C THR A 30 -11.95 2.85 6.51
N HIS A 31 -13.22 2.63 6.21
CA HIS A 31 -13.93 3.33 5.13
C HIS A 31 -15.39 3.54 5.52
N PRO A 32 -16.06 4.57 4.98
CA PRO A 32 -17.48 4.78 5.15
C PRO A 32 -18.30 3.53 4.78
N THR A 33 -19.23 3.12 5.64
CA THR A 33 -20.04 1.89 5.46
C THR A 33 -20.89 1.85 4.18
N ARG A 34 -21.18 3.01 3.58
CA ARG A 34 -21.91 3.12 2.30
C ARG A 34 -21.09 2.72 1.08
N LEU A 35 -19.77 2.55 1.22
CA LEU A 35 -18.86 2.28 0.12
C LEU A 35 -18.48 0.81 0.11
N ASN A 36 -18.41 0.24 -1.08
CA ASN A 36 -17.87 -1.10 -1.31
C ASN A 36 -16.48 -0.97 -1.91
N VAL A 37 -15.49 -1.56 -1.26
CA VAL A 37 -14.12 -1.65 -1.80
C VAL A 37 -14.13 -2.60 -2.98
N THR A 38 -13.66 -2.12 -4.13
CA THR A 38 -13.63 -2.89 -5.39
C THR A 38 -12.25 -3.43 -5.71
N GLU A 39 -11.20 -2.68 -5.36
CA GLU A 39 -9.82 -3.07 -5.62
C GLU A 39 -8.91 -2.39 -4.60
N THR A 40 -7.85 -3.10 -4.22
CA THR A 40 -6.77 -2.55 -3.42
C THR A 40 -5.43 -2.93 -4.02
N PHE A 41 -4.48 -2.01 -3.97
CA PHE A 41 -3.13 -2.21 -4.48
C PHE A 41 -2.16 -1.24 -3.84
N TRP A 42 -0.86 -1.43 -4.09
CA TRP A 42 0.18 -0.57 -3.57
C TRP A 42 0.74 0.34 -4.66
N LEU A 43 1.19 1.52 -4.25
CA LEU A 43 1.83 2.54 -5.09
C LEU A 43 3.21 2.86 -4.53
N ILE A 44 4.11 3.33 -5.40
CA ILE A 44 5.34 4.02 -4.99
C ILE A 44 5.23 5.52 -5.30
N ASN A 45 5.64 6.35 -4.34
CA ASN A 45 5.75 7.80 -4.47
C ASN A 45 4.55 8.46 -5.19
N PRO A 46 3.31 8.31 -4.68
CA PRO A 46 2.12 8.83 -5.34
C PRO A 46 2.20 10.35 -5.52
N VAL A 47 1.79 10.82 -6.71
CA VAL A 47 1.76 12.24 -7.08
C VAL A 47 0.32 12.65 -7.36
N LYS A 48 -0.13 13.74 -6.75
CA LYS A 48 -1.49 14.28 -6.97
C LYS A 48 -1.72 14.58 -8.45
N GLY A 49 -2.83 14.07 -9.00
CA GLY A 49 -3.21 14.28 -10.40
C GLY A 49 -2.55 13.33 -11.41
N LYS A 50 -1.57 12.51 -11.00
CA LYS A 50 -1.05 11.43 -11.83
C LYS A 50 -1.90 10.17 -11.64
N GLN A 51 -2.13 9.44 -12.73
CA GLN A 51 -2.79 8.14 -12.64
C GLN A 51 -1.95 7.16 -11.79
N PRO A 52 -2.54 6.53 -10.78
CA PRO A 52 -1.85 5.54 -9.96
C PRO A 52 -1.52 4.31 -10.80
N THR A 53 -0.34 3.71 -10.56
CA THR A 53 0.08 2.45 -11.18
C THR A 53 0.21 1.41 -10.09
N ASP A 54 -0.39 0.24 -10.29
CA ASP A 54 -0.23 -0.90 -9.40
C ASP A 54 1.25 -1.32 -9.35
N LEU A 55 1.82 -1.43 -8.15
CA LEU A 55 3.19 -1.86 -7.92
C LEU A 55 3.56 -3.17 -8.64
N ARG A 56 2.60 -4.09 -8.83
CA ARG A 56 2.84 -5.33 -9.58
C ARG A 56 3.20 -5.08 -11.05
N ASN A 57 2.73 -3.96 -11.60
CA ASN A 57 2.98 -3.53 -12.98
C ASN A 57 4.18 -2.59 -13.09
N GLU A 58 4.77 -2.16 -11.96
CA GLU A 58 5.96 -1.33 -11.97
C GLU A 58 7.19 -2.14 -12.45
N PRO A 59 8.04 -1.56 -13.32
CA PRO A 59 9.26 -2.22 -13.76
C PRO A 59 10.13 -2.67 -12.59
N GLY A 60 10.55 -3.94 -12.63
CA GLY A 60 11.41 -4.52 -11.61
C GLY A 60 10.67 -5.13 -10.41
N TYR A 61 9.35 -5.04 -10.30
CA TYR A 61 8.55 -5.64 -9.22
C TYR A 61 7.90 -6.99 -9.58
N SER A 62 7.86 -7.32 -10.86
CA SER A 62 7.33 -8.60 -11.35
C SER A 62 7.96 -9.80 -10.61
N GLY A 63 7.10 -10.70 -10.11
CA GLY A 63 7.51 -11.88 -9.35
C GLY A 63 8.05 -11.63 -7.94
N ARG A 64 8.15 -10.35 -7.50
CA ARG A 64 8.68 -10.00 -6.16
C ARG A 64 7.61 -9.52 -5.19
N VAL A 65 6.45 -9.13 -5.71
CA VAL A 65 5.34 -8.51 -4.98
C VAL A 65 4.21 -9.49 -4.78
N GLU A 66 3.72 -9.55 -3.54
CA GLU A 66 2.53 -10.29 -3.16
C GLU A 66 1.69 -9.42 -2.22
N TYR A 67 0.37 -9.41 -2.44
CA TYR A 67 -0.56 -8.70 -1.56
C TYR A 67 -1.28 -9.73 -0.70
N LEU A 68 -1.19 -9.51 0.61
CA LEU A 68 -1.83 -10.31 1.64
C LEU A 68 -2.86 -9.42 2.34
N GLY A 69 -3.95 -10.01 2.81
CA GLY A 69 -4.98 -9.27 3.52
C GLY A 69 -6.02 -10.22 4.11
N ASP A 70 -6.86 -9.69 4.98
CA ASP A 70 -7.95 -10.44 5.60
C ASP A 70 -9.28 -9.68 5.52
N GLU A 71 -10.36 -10.35 5.91
CA GLU A 71 -11.71 -9.76 5.94
C GLU A 71 -11.85 -8.63 6.97
N GLN A 72 -10.87 -8.46 7.86
CA GLN A 72 -10.86 -7.46 8.94
C GLN A 72 -10.22 -6.14 8.48
N LYS A 73 -10.07 -5.94 7.16
CA LYS A 73 -9.47 -4.75 6.56
C LYS A 73 -7.99 -4.58 6.92
N HIS A 74 -7.31 -5.66 7.27
CA HIS A 74 -5.85 -5.66 7.30
C HIS A 74 -5.29 -5.90 5.91
N PHE A 75 -4.15 -5.27 5.64
CA PHE A 75 -3.41 -5.45 4.40
C PHE A 75 -1.93 -5.61 4.71
N SER A 76 -1.22 -6.32 3.84
CA SER A 76 0.22 -6.49 3.90
C SER A 76 0.80 -6.65 2.50
N LEU A 77 1.82 -5.85 2.20
CA LEU A 77 2.67 -6.01 1.03
C LEU A 77 3.87 -6.85 1.42
N ARG A 78 4.05 -8.00 0.78
CA ARG A 78 5.30 -8.73 0.79
C ARG A 78 6.13 -8.33 -0.42
N LEU A 79 7.34 -7.81 -0.17
CA LEU A 79 8.34 -7.51 -1.19
C LEU A 79 9.58 -8.38 -0.93
N SER A 80 9.86 -9.29 -1.86
CA SER A 80 11.02 -10.18 -1.79
C SER A 80 12.20 -9.68 -2.62
N HIS A 81 13.40 -10.19 -2.31
CA HIS A 81 14.63 -9.85 -3.01
C HIS A 81 14.85 -8.33 -3.10
N VAL A 82 14.78 -7.65 -1.96
CA VAL A 82 14.86 -6.18 -1.87
C VAL A 82 16.16 -5.66 -2.49
N LYS A 83 16.06 -4.58 -3.26
CA LYS A 83 17.16 -3.92 -3.98
C LYS A 83 17.27 -2.48 -3.52
N LYS A 84 18.46 -1.87 -3.69
CA LYS A 84 18.66 -0.44 -3.40
C LYS A 84 17.71 0.46 -4.20
N THR A 85 17.31 0.04 -5.40
CA THR A 85 16.32 0.75 -6.23
C THR A 85 14.90 0.69 -5.68
N ASP A 86 14.62 -0.14 -4.67
CA ASP A 86 13.29 -0.23 -4.06
C ASP A 86 13.08 0.82 -2.94
N GLU A 87 14.06 1.70 -2.70
CA GLU A 87 13.97 2.78 -1.70
C GLU A 87 12.96 3.85 -2.10
N HIS A 88 11.73 3.66 -1.65
CA HIS A 88 10.60 4.52 -1.97
C HIS A 88 9.66 4.65 -0.77
N ARG A 89 8.72 5.58 -0.91
CA ARG A 89 7.53 5.64 -0.07
C ARG A 89 6.42 4.80 -0.71
N TYR A 90 5.94 3.82 0.02
CA TYR A 90 4.90 2.89 -0.41
C TYR A 90 3.56 3.28 0.20
N CYS A 91 2.55 3.50 -0.61
CA CYS A 91 1.21 3.86 -0.14
C CYS A 91 0.17 2.85 -0.59
N PHE A 92 -0.76 2.52 0.30
CA PHE A 92 -1.90 1.67 0.03
C PHE A 92 -3.00 2.46 -0.69
N ARG A 93 -3.50 1.91 -1.80
CA ARG A 93 -4.55 2.49 -2.63
C ARG A 93 -5.82 1.68 -2.48
N ILE A 94 -6.93 2.38 -2.24
CA ILE A 94 -8.26 1.78 -2.09
C ILE A 94 -9.20 2.40 -3.12
N THR A 95 -9.72 1.58 -4.02
CA THR A 95 -10.81 1.98 -4.92
C THR A 95 -12.14 1.46 -4.41
N THR A 96 -13.20 2.20 -4.70
CA THR A 96 -14.56 1.83 -4.33
C THR A 96 -15.46 1.88 -5.55
N ASN A 97 -16.70 1.41 -5.36
CA ASN A 97 -17.77 1.54 -6.33
C ASN A 97 -18.12 3.00 -6.70
N GLU A 98 -17.63 3.99 -5.94
CA GLU A 98 -17.83 5.42 -6.19
C GLU A 98 -16.51 6.07 -6.65
N GLU A 99 -16.45 6.55 -7.89
CA GLU A 99 -15.17 7.02 -8.47
C GLU A 99 -14.55 8.22 -7.73
N LYS A 100 -15.40 9.07 -7.14
CA LYS A 100 -14.96 10.24 -6.37
C LYS A 100 -14.46 9.87 -4.97
N GLU A 101 -14.75 8.66 -4.51
CA GLU A 101 -14.44 8.14 -3.16
C GLU A 101 -13.29 7.13 -3.23
N ARG A 102 -12.21 7.59 -3.85
CA ARG A 102 -10.98 6.86 -4.08
C ARG A 102 -9.93 7.39 -3.11
N TRP A 103 -9.36 6.51 -2.28
CA TRP A 103 -8.43 6.90 -1.22
C TRP A 103 -6.99 6.43 -1.46
N VAL A 104 -6.01 7.26 -1.09
CA VAL A 104 -4.59 6.89 -0.95
C VAL A 104 -4.24 7.04 0.52
N GLY A 105 -3.80 5.96 1.15
CA GLY A 105 -3.37 5.97 2.54
C GLY A 105 -2.06 6.72 2.71
N GLU A 106 -2.11 7.87 3.38
CA GLU A 106 -0.94 8.63 3.83
C GLU A 106 -0.66 8.34 5.32
N PRO A 107 0.59 8.43 5.81
CA PRO A 107 1.79 8.93 5.13
C PRO A 107 2.49 7.89 4.22
N GLY A 108 2.08 6.63 4.29
CA GLY A 108 2.75 5.50 3.63
C GLY A 108 3.92 4.94 4.46
N VAL A 109 4.59 3.93 3.92
CA VAL A 109 5.78 3.31 4.51
C VAL A 109 7.02 3.73 3.73
N THR A 110 7.99 4.34 4.40
CA THR A 110 9.29 4.66 3.81
C THR A 110 10.24 3.48 3.97
N LEU A 111 10.69 2.89 2.86
CA LEU A 111 11.68 1.82 2.85
C LEU A 111 13.08 2.39 2.59
N THR A 112 14.03 2.04 3.46
CA THR A 112 15.47 2.22 3.23
C THR A 112 16.17 0.87 3.12
N VAL A 113 17.21 0.80 2.31
CA VAL A 113 17.95 -0.43 2.01
C VAL A 113 19.44 -0.25 2.31
N THR A 114 19.97 -1.16 3.12
CA THR A 114 21.38 -1.20 3.55
C THR A 114 22.11 -2.42 3.03
#